data_AF-A0A965VSX7-F1
#
_entry.id   AF-A0A965VSX7-F1
#
_cell.length_a   1.000
_cell.length_b   1.000
_cell.length_c   1.000
_cell.angle_alpha   90.00
_cell.angle_beta   90.00
_cell.angle_gamma   90.00
#
_symmetry.space_group_name_H-M   'P 1'
#
loop_
_entity.id
_entity.type
_entity.pdbx_description
1 polymer ?
#
loop_
_entity_poly.entity_id
_entity_poly.type
_entity_poly.pdbx_seq_one_letter_code
_entity_poly.pdbx_strand_id
1 'polypeptide(L)'
;MPFKRCLIPQIYNFMTDFKDSIKKFNRLIKYMERDALVVIGTEAVNHFKESFDNEGFTDRTLTKWEKIAGNYKVYDTLGSYLYDMEIIHIFNETIKKDTLIFKNLYNQFNLYSWQSYLPNNVNPFSISIGPEDPIFDKQNNRWDLFPLGDYPTESFNVWKNDTIIMKYRLTNIKYWIEDATPYCYKIVKEVAVKQH
;
A
#
# COMPACT_ATOMS: atom_id res chain seq x y z
N MET A 1 20.23 57.70 16.30
CA MET A 1 19.79 56.47 15.59
C MET A 1 20.75 55.32 15.93
N PRO A 2 20.33 54.28 16.69
CA PRO A 2 21.18 53.13 16.98
C PRO A 2 20.61 51.85 16.37
N PHE A 3 21.18 51.39 15.25
CA PHE A 3 20.95 50.04 14.71
C PHE A 3 22.31 49.34 14.64
N LYS A 4 22.75 48.64 15.70
CA LYS A 4 23.96 47.81 15.61
C LYS A 4 24.16 46.69 16.64
N ARG A 5 23.12 46.18 17.33
CA ARG A 5 23.32 45.12 18.35
C ARG A 5 22.50 43.82 18.24
N CYS A 6 21.70 43.61 17.19
CA CYS A 6 20.83 42.41 17.13
C CYS A 6 21.32 41.24 16.24
N LEU A 7 22.35 41.42 15.40
CA LEU A 7 22.72 40.43 14.38
C LEU A 7 23.66 39.31 14.87
N ILE A 8 24.47 39.56 15.90
CA ILE A 8 25.53 38.63 16.34
C ILE A 8 24.97 37.36 17.03
N PRO A 9 23.95 37.44 17.92
CA PRO A 9 23.41 36.25 18.58
C PRO A 9 22.62 35.34 17.62
N GLN A 10 21.94 35.90 16.63
CA GLN A 10 21.16 35.15 15.65
C GLN A 10 22.06 34.30 14.73
N ILE A 11 23.20 34.84 14.31
CA ILE A 11 24.19 34.11 13.50
C ILE A 11 24.82 32.98 14.33
N TYR A 12 25.11 33.21 15.61
CA TYR A 12 25.68 32.19 16.48
C TYR A 12 24.72 31.00 16.73
N ASN A 13 23.45 31.28 17.01
CA ASN A 13 22.43 30.23 17.17
C ASN A 13 22.24 29.43 15.89
N PHE A 14 22.14 30.12 14.74
CA PHE A 14 22.05 29.46 13.43
C PHE A 14 23.24 28.53 13.14
N MET A 15 24.48 28.97 13.42
CA MET A 15 25.66 28.13 13.22
C MET A 15 25.71 26.93 14.17
N THR A 16 25.10 27.03 15.35
CA THR A 16 25.03 25.94 16.32
C THR A 16 24.00 24.90 15.89
N ASP A 17 22.80 25.34 15.49
CA ASP A 17 21.73 24.49 14.94
C ASP A 17 22.16 23.78 13.65
N PHE A 18 22.93 24.48 12.81
CA PHE A 18 23.49 23.91 11.59
C PHE A 18 24.51 22.80 11.88
N LYS A 19 25.40 23.01 12.86
CA LYS A 19 26.37 21.98 13.28
C LYS A 19 25.69 20.74 13.87
N ASP A 20 24.63 20.91 14.63
CA ASP A 20 23.86 19.80 15.19
C ASP A 20 23.09 19.04 14.11
N SER A 21 22.58 19.76 13.10
CA SER A 21 21.95 19.15 11.92
C SER A 21 22.95 18.31 11.12
N ILE A 22 24.18 18.81 10.90
CA ILE A 22 25.26 18.04 10.26
C ILE A 22 25.62 16.79 11.08
N LYS A 23 25.69 16.90 12.41
CA LYS A 23 25.94 15.73 13.27
C LYS A 23 24.85 14.66 13.15
N LYS A 24 23.58 15.07 13.10
CA LYS A 24 22.45 14.15 12.90
C LYS A 24 22.52 13.49 11.52
N PHE A 25 22.82 14.25 10.49
CA PHE A 25 22.96 13.75 9.12
C PHE A 25 24.09 12.72 9.00
N ASN A 26 25.25 13.00 9.60
CA ASN A 26 26.38 12.08 9.62
C ASN A 26 26.11 10.79 10.40
N ARG A 27 25.27 10.84 11.44
CA ARG A 27 24.82 9.62 12.14
C ARG A 27 23.90 8.78 11.25
N LEU A 28 23.03 9.44 10.48
CA LEU A 28 22.12 8.77 9.54
C LEU A 28 22.89 8.07 8.41
N ILE A 29 23.89 8.74 7.85
CA ILE A 29 24.78 8.14 6.83
C ILE A 29 25.48 6.91 7.40
N LYS A 30 26.05 7.00 8.62
CA LYS A 30 26.70 5.84 9.25
C LYS A 30 25.74 4.67 9.50
N TYR A 31 24.50 4.96 9.89
CA TYR A 31 23.46 3.94 10.06
C TYR A 31 23.11 3.29 8.70
N MET A 32 22.98 4.08 7.63
CA MET A 32 22.74 3.56 6.28
C MET A 32 23.90 2.70 5.76
N GLU A 33 25.14 3.10 6.02
CA GLU A 33 26.34 2.39 5.54
C GLU A 33 26.62 1.09 6.30
N ARG A 34 26.27 1.02 7.59
CA ARG A 34 26.61 -0.13 8.45
C ARG A 34 25.43 -1.00 8.84
N ASP A 35 24.35 -0.37 9.29
CA ASP A 35 23.30 -1.08 10.02
C ASP A 35 22.09 -1.35 9.13
N ALA A 36 21.74 -0.45 8.21
CA ALA A 36 20.58 -0.62 7.34
C ALA A 36 20.71 -1.87 6.45
N LEU A 37 21.89 -2.13 5.88
CA LEU A 37 22.12 -3.35 5.09
C LEU A 37 22.02 -4.62 5.94
N VAL A 38 22.49 -4.59 7.19
CA VAL A 38 22.40 -5.72 8.12
C VAL A 38 20.95 -5.94 8.55
N VAL A 39 20.21 -4.87 8.85
CA VAL A 39 18.79 -4.93 9.21
C VAL A 39 17.96 -5.45 8.04
N ILE A 40 18.14 -4.90 6.83
CA ILE A 40 17.46 -5.37 5.61
C ILE A 40 17.79 -6.85 5.35
N GLY A 41 19.07 -7.23 5.50
CA GLY A 41 19.49 -8.62 5.32
C GLY A 41 18.91 -9.57 6.37
N THR A 42 18.90 -9.16 7.63
CA THR A 42 18.34 -9.96 8.73
C THR A 42 16.84 -10.12 8.56
N GLU A 43 16.14 -9.04 8.19
CA GLU A 43 14.70 -9.07 8.00
C GLU A 43 14.30 -9.87 6.76
N ALA A 44 15.06 -9.78 5.67
CA ALA A 44 14.88 -10.66 4.51
C ALA A 44 15.07 -12.13 4.91
N VAL A 45 16.14 -12.45 5.66
CA VAL A 45 16.40 -13.83 6.13
C VAL A 45 15.31 -14.32 7.09
N ASN A 46 14.82 -13.48 7.99
CA ASN A 46 13.73 -13.83 8.89
C ASN A 46 12.44 -14.10 8.11
N HIS A 47 12.05 -13.20 7.19
CA HIS A 47 10.92 -13.43 6.28
C HIS A 47 11.06 -14.72 5.48
N PHE A 48 12.27 -15.04 4.97
CA PHE A 48 12.51 -16.29 4.27
C PHE A 48 12.35 -17.50 5.21
N LYS A 49 12.92 -17.47 6.42
CA LYS A 49 12.79 -18.56 7.40
C LYS A 49 11.33 -18.80 7.80
N GLU A 50 10.61 -17.74 8.14
CA GLU A 50 9.18 -17.82 8.47
C GLU A 50 8.37 -18.40 7.31
N SER A 51 8.68 -18.01 6.07
CA SER A 51 8.01 -18.56 4.88
C SER A 51 8.33 -20.04 4.64
N PHE A 52 9.48 -20.54 5.09
CA PHE A 52 9.84 -21.96 5.06
C PHE A 52 9.16 -22.75 6.18
N ASP A 53 9.16 -22.23 7.40
CA ASP A 53 8.60 -22.88 8.59
C ASP A 53 7.06 -22.94 8.54
N ASN A 54 6.41 -21.94 7.93
CA ASN A 54 4.95 -21.88 7.79
C ASN A 54 4.42 -22.59 6.53
N GLU A 55 5.23 -23.41 5.84
CA GLU A 55 4.89 -24.03 4.55
C GLU A 55 4.38 -23.05 3.48
N GLY A 56 4.65 -21.74 3.64
CA GLY A 56 4.05 -20.67 2.83
C GLY A 56 4.37 -20.78 1.33
N PHE A 57 5.48 -21.45 1.00
CA PHE A 57 5.87 -21.75 -0.39
C PHE A 57 5.34 -23.08 -0.92
N THR A 58 4.91 -24.01 -0.07
CA THR A 58 4.75 -25.44 -0.43
C THR A 58 3.42 -26.06 -0.07
N ASP A 59 2.55 -25.39 0.69
CA ASP A 59 1.21 -25.93 0.89
C ASP A 59 0.43 -25.87 -0.44
N ARG A 60 0.37 -27.03 -1.09
CA ARG A 60 -0.34 -27.24 -2.36
C ARG A 60 -1.85 -27.40 -2.14
N THR A 61 -2.31 -27.50 -0.89
CA THR A 61 -3.73 -27.65 -0.55
C THR A 61 -4.44 -26.31 -0.53
N LEU A 62 -3.74 -25.22 -0.21
CA LEU A 62 -4.30 -23.87 -0.24
C LEU A 62 -4.52 -23.37 -1.68
N THR A 63 -5.74 -22.90 -1.91
CA THR A 63 -6.10 -22.12 -3.08
C THR A 63 -5.29 -20.82 -3.12
N LYS A 64 -5.19 -20.24 -4.32
CA LYS A 64 -4.54 -18.94 -4.50
C LYS A 64 -5.12 -17.86 -3.54
N TRP A 65 -6.42 -17.87 -3.32
CA TRP A 65 -7.10 -16.82 -2.55
C TRP A 65 -6.79 -16.91 -1.05
N GLU A 66 -6.67 -18.12 -0.53
CA GLU A 66 -6.21 -18.36 0.84
C GLU A 66 -4.76 -17.88 1.02
N LYS A 67 -3.90 -18.05 -0.01
CA LYS A 67 -2.53 -17.51 0.01
C LYS A 67 -2.48 -15.99 0.03
N ILE A 68 -3.45 -15.33 -0.63
CA ILE A 68 -3.55 -13.86 -0.66
C ILE A 68 -4.13 -13.30 0.64
N ALA A 69 -5.00 -14.02 1.34
CA ALA A 69 -5.59 -13.54 2.59
C ALA A 69 -4.52 -13.35 3.68
N GLY A 70 -4.65 -12.27 4.47
CA GLY A 70 -3.76 -11.93 5.58
C GLY A 70 -3.64 -10.44 5.84
N ASN A 71 -2.70 -10.08 6.71
CA ASN A 71 -2.41 -8.70 7.07
C ASN A 71 -1.33 -8.13 6.15
N TYR A 72 -1.45 -6.85 5.78
CA TYR A 72 -0.58 -6.17 4.85
C TYR A 72 -0.16 -4.80 5.40
N LYS A 73 1.11 -4.44 5.18
CA LYS A 73 1.55 -3.04 5.25
C LYS A 73 1.57 -2.46 3.85
N VAL A 74 1.00 -1.27 3.69
CA VAL A 74 0.91 -0.58 2.41
C VAL A 74 1.89 0.58 2.36
N TYR A 75 2.60 0.69 1.25
CA TYR A 75 3.63 1.67 0.98
C TYR A 75 3.33 2.47 -0.29
N ASP A 76 3.86 3.68 -0.38
CA ASP A 76 3.94 4.39 -1.65
C ASP A 76 4.95 3.73 -2.60
N THR A 77 5.07 4.25 -3.82
CA THR A 77 6.01 3.72 -4.82
C THR A 77 7.48 4.03 -4.51
N LEU A 78 7.77 4.81 -3.48
CA LEU A 78 9.12 5.16 -3.00
C LEU A 78 9.52 4.36 -1.75
N GLY A 79 8.62 3.54 -1.20
CA GLY A 79 8.84 2.72 -0.01
C GLY A 79 8.45 3.39 1.31
N SER A 80 7.79 4.55 1.29
CA SER A 80 7.27 5.16 2.51
C SER A 80 6.01 4.42 2.98
N TYR A 81 5.97 4.04 4.25
CA TYR A 81 4.78 3.43 4.86
C TYR A 81 3.58 4.39 4.83
N LEU A 82 2.40 3.85 4.50
CA LEU A 82 1.15 4.60 4.41
C LEU A 82 0.12 4.13 5.45
N TYR A 83 -0.26 2.85 5.43
CA TYR A 83 -1.30 2.29 6.31
C TYR A 83 -1.25 0.76 6.38
N ASP A 84 -1.91 0.20 7.39
CA ASP A 84 -2.19 -1.24 7.51
C ASP A 84 -3.50 -1.61 6.81
N MET A 85 -3.51 -2.75 6.13
CA MET A 85 -4.65 -3.28 5.39
C MET A 85 -4.82 -4.78 5.72
N GLU A 86 -6.04 -5.27 5.79
CA GLU A 86 -6.33 -6.70 5.95
C GLU A 86 -7.08 -7.21 4.71
N ILE A 87 -6.67 -8.34 4.17
CA ILE A 87 -7.40 -9.04 3.10
C ILE A 87 -7.98 -10.32 3.68
N ILE A 88 -9.29 -10.47 3.60
CA ILE A 88 -10.02 -11.67 4.04
C ILE A 88 -10.54 -12.40 2.81
N HIS A 89 -10.37 -13.71 2.77
CA HIS A 89 -10.97 -14.57 1.75
C HIS A 89 -12.25 -15.21 2.28
N ILE A 90 -13.29 -15.20 1.44
CA ILE A 90 -14.53 -15.95 1.65
C ILE A 90 -14.85 -16.72 0.38
N PHE A 91 -15.03 -18.03 0.49
CA PHE A 91 -15.57 -18.85 -0.58
C PHE A 91 -17.08 -19.04 -0.41
N ASN A 92 -17.86 -18.71 -1.45
CA ASN A 92 -19.29 -18.96 -1.48
C ASN A 92 -19.57 -20.29 -2.19
N GLU A 93 -19.95 -21.30 -1.40
CA GLU A 93 -20.25 -22.65 -1.88
C GLU A 93 -21.43 -22.72 -2.86
N THR A 94 -22.43 -21.85 -2.71
CA THR A 94 -23.67 -21.87 -3.51
C THR A 94 -23.41 -21.43 -4.94
N ILE A 95 -22.64 -20.36 -5.11
CA ILE A 95 -22.33 -19.80 -6.44
C ILE A 95 -20.93 -20.18 -6.93
N LYS A 96 -20.18 -20.95 -6.14
CA LYS A 96 -18.80 -21.37 -6.39
C LYS A 96 -17.90 -20.19 -6.78
N LYS A 97 -17.96 -19.12 -5.99
CA LYS A 97 -17.16 -17.90 -6.20
C LYS A 97 -16.36 -17.53 -4.97
N ASP A 98 -15.12 -17.12 -5.22
CA ASP A 98 -14.23 -16.50 -4.24
C ASP A 98 -14.52 -15.00 -4.14
N THR A 99 -14.48 -14.49 -2.92
CA THR A 99 -14.56 -13.06 -2.62
C THR A 99 -13.37 -12.67 -1.76
N LEU A 100 -12.73 -11.56 -2.11
CA LEU A 100 -11.75 -10.92 -1.25
C LEU A 100 -12.37 -9.66 -0.63
N ILE A 101 -12.23 -9.53 0.68
CA ILE A 101 -12.63 -8.34 1.43
C ILE A 101 -11.36 -7.60 1.79
N PHE A 102 -11.17 -6.41 1.23
CA PHE A 102 -10.09 -5.50 1.58
C PHE A 102 -10.60 -4.56 2.66
N LYS A 103 -10.10 -4.73 3.88
CA LYS A 103 -10.37 -3.81 4.97
C LYS A 103 -9.33 -2.72 5.01
N ASN A 104 -9.79 -1.49 5.16
CA ASN A 104 -8.96 -0.30 5.20
C ASN A 104 -8.17 -0.01 3.90
N LEU A 105 -8.70 -0.40 2.74
CA LEU A 105 -8.12 -0.05 1.44
C LEU A 105 -8.02 1.47 1.30
N TYR A 106 -6.87 1.97 0.84
CA TYR A 106 -6.56 3.40 0.76
C TYR A 106 -6.71 4.15 2.09
N ASN A 107 -6.67 3.44 3.22
CA ASN A 107 -7.01 3.96 4.54
C ASN A 107 -8.43 4.58 4.64
N GLN A 108 -9.34 4.22 3.72
CA GLN A 108 -10.67 4.85 3.62
C GLN A 108 -11.81 3.86 3.41
N PHE A 109 -11.56 2.72 2.76
CA PHE A 109 -12.62 1.87 2.24
C PHE A 109 -12.56 0.45 2.81
N ASN A 110 -13.73 -0.13 3.01
CA ASN A 110 -13.89 -1.57 3.10
C ASN A 110 -14.50 -2.04 1.78
N LEU A 111 -13.73 -2.78 0.99
CA LEU A 111 -14.10 -3.21 -0.35
C LEU A 111 -14.38 -4.71 -0.37
N TYR A 112 -15.52 -5.11 -0.94
CA TYR A 112 -15.87 -6.50 -1.21
C TYR A 112 -15.70 -6.72 -2.71
N SER A 113 -14.73 -7.55 -3.11
CA SER A 113 -14.47 -7.78 -4.54
C SER A 113 -14.58 -9.25 -4.87
N TRP A 114 -15.56 -9.57 -5.73
CA TRP A 114 -15.69 -10.89 -6.32
C TRP A 114 -14.48 -11.18 -7.20
N GLN A 115 -13.91 -12.36 -7.01
CA GLN A 115 -12.81 -12.84 -7.81
C GLN A 115 -13.35 -13.77 -8.89
N SER A 116 -12.69 -13.74 -10.04
CA SER A 116 -12.95 -14.67 -11.13
C SER A 116 -11.61 -15.16 -11.67
N TYR A 117 -11.55 -16.44 -12.01
CA TYR A 117 -10.43 -16.95 -12.78
C TYR A 117 -10.50 -16.30 -14.17
N LEU A 118 -9.50 -15.48 -14.47
CA LEU A 118 -9.35 -14.86 -15.77
C LEU A 118 -8.93 -15.95 -16.78
N PRO A 119 -9.30 -15.81 -18.07
CA PRO A 119 -8.93 -16.78 -19.09
C PRO A 119 -7.41 -16.96 -19.18
N ASN A 120 -6.98 -18.09 -19.73
CA ASN A 120 -5.60 -18.64 -19.69
C ASN A 120 -4.45 -17.69 -20.10
N ASN A 121 -4.75 -16.55 -20.70
CA ASN A 121 -3.76 -15.58 -21.18
C ASN A 121 -3.47 -14.46 -20.17
N VAL A 122 -4.12 -14.48 -19.01
CA VAL A 122 -3.95 -13.47 -17.95
C VAL A 122 -3.18 -14.07 -16.79
N ASN A 123 -2.38 -13.26 -16.09
CA ASN A 123 -1.60 -13.73 -14.96
C ASN A 123 -2.52 -14.41 -13.93
N PRO A 124 -2.29 -15.69 -13.57
CA PRO A 124 -3.16 -16.44 -12.69
C PRO A 124 -3.23 -15.83 -11.30
N PHE A 125 -2.29 -14.98 -10.91
CA PHE A 125 -2.25 -14.27 -9.63
C PHE A 125 -2.86 -12.86 -9.65
N SER A 126 -3.55 -12.48 -10.74
CA SER A 126 -4.28 -11.21 -10.80
C SER A 126 -5.42 -11.15 -9.80
N ILE A 127 -5.61 -10.00 -9.17
CA ILE A 127 -6.63 -9.74 -8.17
C ILE A 127 -7.59 -8.67 -8.71
N SER A 128 -8.89 -8.90 -8.55
CA SER A 128 -9.89 -7.87 -8.83
C SER A 128 -9.93 -6.87 -7.68
N ILE A 129 -9.79 -5.59 -8.02
CA ILE A 129 -10.01 -4.44 -7.13
C ILE A 129 -11.00 -3.53 -7.85
N GLY A 130 -12.28 -3.67 -7.51
CA GLY A 130 -13.40 -3.08 -8.25
C GLY A 130 -13.78 -3.84 -9.53
N PRO A 131 -14.63 -3.25 -10.39
CA PRO A 131 -15.27 -1.95 -10.22
C PRO A 131 -16.33 -1.95 -9.09
N GLU A 132 -16.47 -0.84 -8.36
CA GLU A 132 -17.52 -0.64 -7.36
C GLU A 132 -18.09 0.78 -7.42
N ASP A 133 -19.41 0.88 -7.46
CA ASP A 133 -20.14 2.15 -7.56
C ASP A 133 -21.56 2.06 -6.97
N PRO A 134 -21.89 2.74 -5.86
CA PRO A 134 -21.00 3.52 -4.99
C PRO A 134 -20.19 2.66 -4.02
N ILE A 135 -18.99 3.13 -3.66
CA ILE A 135 -18.28 2.76 -2.42
C ILE A 135 -18.24 3.95 -1.46
N PHE A 136 -18.27 3.70 -0.15
CA PHE A 136 -18.32 4.74 0.88
C PHE A 136 -16.99 4.83 1.63
N ASP A 137 -16.46 6.04 1.78
CA ASP A 137 -15.31 6.28 2.65
C ASP A 137 -15.72 6.29 4.14
N LYS A 138 -14.74 6.43 5.03
CA LYS A 138 -14.96 6.51 6.48
C LYS A 138 -15.81 7.72 6.92
N GLN A 139 -15.94 8.74 6.08
CA GLN A 139 -16.77 9.93 6.31
C GLN A 139 -18.14 9.82 5.63
N ASN A 140 -18.47 8.64 5.07
CA ASN A 140 -19.71 8.35 4.36
C ASN A 140 -19.89 9.15 3.05
N ASN A 141 -18.81 9.68 2.46
CA ASN A 141 -18.87 10.22 1.11
C ASN A 141 -18.89 9.09 0.08
N ARG A 142 -19.57 9.33 -1.04
CA ARG A 142 -19.70 8.36 -2.14
C ARG A 142 -18.56 8.50 -3.13
N TRP A 143 -18.02 7.37 -3.53
CA TRP A 143 -16.94 7.24 -4.48
C TRP A 143 -17.27 6.17 -5.51
N ASP A 144 -16.60 6.29 -6.65
CA ASP A 144 -16.59 5.34 -7.74
C ASP A 144 -15.17 4.82 -7.87
N LEU A 145 -15.00 3.51 -7.74
CA LEU A 145 -13.72 2.82 -7.77
C LEU A 145 -13.66 1.95 -9.02
N PHE A 146 -12.64 2.17 -9.85
CA PHE A 146 -12.41 1.37 -11.04
C PHE A 146 -11.02 0.73 -11.05
N PRO A 147 -10.90 -0.54 -11.47
CA PRO A 147 -9.59 -1.11 -11.78
C PRO A 147 -8.94 -0.32 -12.91
N LEU A 148 -7.63 -0.17 -12.85
CA LEU A 148 -6.84 0.38 -13.95
C LEU A 148 -6.03 -0.73 -14.57
N GLY A 149 -6.17 -0.94 -15.88
CA GLY A 149 -5.43 -1.91 -16.67
C GLY A 149 -6.11 -2.17 -18.01
N ASP A 150 -5.30 -2.28 -19.07
CA ASP A 150 -5.79 -2.67 -20.38
C ASP A 150 -5.84 -4.20 -20.43
N TYR A 151 -7.05 -4.75 -20.38
CA TYR A 151 -7.28 -6.15 -20.72
C TYR A 151 -6.88 -6.36 -22.20
N PRO A 152 -6.04 -7.35 -22.55
CA PRO A 152 -5.54 -8.46 -21.74
C PRO A 152 -4.07 -8.33 -21.28
N THR A 153 -3.37 -7.24 -21.59
CA THR A 153 -1.90 -7.17 -21.55
C THR A 153 -1.32 -6.58 -20.26
N GLU A 154 -2.07 -5.77 -19.53
CA GLU A 154 -1.60 -5.15 -18.28
C GLU A 154 -2.51 -5.53 -17.11
N SER A 155 -2.21 -6.66 -16.47
CA SER A 155 -2.84 -7.02 -15.20
C SER A 155 -2.18 -6.20 -14.09
N PHE A 156 -2.80 -5.10 -13.69
CA PHE A 156 -2.45 -4.46 -12.42
C PHE A 156 -3.19 -5.15 -11.28
N ASN A 157 -2.66 -5.08 -10.06
CA ASN A 157 -3.10 -5.86 -8.90
C ASN A 157 -2.71 -7.35 -8.99
N VAL A 158 -1.46 -7.64 -9.36
CA VAL A 158 -0.93 -9.00 -9.33
C VAL A 158 -0.28 -9.26 -7.97
N TRP A 159 -0.64 -10.38 -7.34
CA TRP A 159 0.07 -10.89 -6.18
C TRP A 159 1.29 -11.71 -6.59
N LYS A 160 2.45 -11.39 -6.03
CA LYS A 160 3.70 -12.11 -6.27
C LYS A 160 4.60 -11.97 -5.06
N ASN A 161 5.06 -13.09 -4.50
CA ASN A 161 5.98 -13.12 -3.36
C ASN A 161 5.51 -12.19 -2.23
N ASP A 162 4.30 -12.43 -1.72
CA ASP A 162 3.67 -11.65 -0.65
C ASP A 162 3.43 -10.17 -0.97
N THR A 163 3.65 -9.75 -2.21
CA THR A 163 3.52 -8.35 -2.63
C THR A 163 2.39 -8.20 -3.63
N ILE A 164 1.58 -7.14 -3.47
CA ILE A 164 0.57 -6.71 -4.44
C ILE A 164 0.92 -5.30 -4.89
N ILE A 165 1.13 -5.13 -6.20
CA ILE A 165 1.21 -3.79 -6.80
C ILE A 165 -0.21 -3.36 -7.15
N MET A 166 -0.77 -2.47 -6.33
CA MET A 166 -2.13 -2.00 -6.47
C MET A 166 -2.20 -0.78 -7.38
N LYS A 167 -3.14 -0.80 -8.34
CA LYS A 167 -3.43 0.34 -9.22
C LYS A 167 -4.92 0.39 -9.55
N TYR A 168 -5.55 1.49 -9.18
CA TYR A 168 -6.97 1.72 -9.42
C TYR A 168 -7.25 3.23 -9.47
N ARG A 169 -8.43 3.58 -9.99
CA ARG A 169 -8.93 4.94 -10.08
C ARG A 169 -10.00 5.15 -9.03
N LEU A 170 -9.94 6.28 -8.34
CA LEU A 170 -10.98 6.79 -7.46
C LEU A 170 -11.51 8.10 -8.01
N THR A 171 -12.83 8.25 -8.06
CA THR A 171 -13.46 9.55 -8.35
C THR A 171 -14.78 9.69 -7.62
N ASN A 172 -15.19 10.91 -7.30
CA ASN A 172 -16.52 11.22 -6.79
C ASN A 172 -17.36 12.00 -7.81
N ILE A 173 -16.94 12.08 -9.09
CA ILE A 173 -17.58 12.95 -10.09
C ILE A 173 -19.07 12.69 -10.28
N LYS A 174 -19.50 11.42 -10.17
CA LYS A 174 -20.92 11.02 -10.27
C LYS A 174 -21.78 11.55 -9.12
N TYR A 175 -21.13 11.94 -8.01
CA TYR A 175 -21.77 12.34 -6.76
C TYR A 175 -21.47 13.79 -6.37
N TRP A 176 -20.68 14.48 -7.18
CA TRP A 176 -20.24 15.83 -6.95
C TRP A 176 -21.38 16.83 -7.06
N ILE A 177 -21.44 17.76 -6.10
CA ILE A 177 -22.29 18.95 -6.10
C ILE A 177 -21.39 20.12 -5.69
N GLU A 178 -21.45 21.24 -6.41
CA GLU A 178 -20.51 22.38 -6.34
C GLU A 178 -20.22 22.88 -4.91
N ASP A 179 -21.22 22.87 -4.03
CA ASP A 179 -21.12 23.36 -2.66
C ASP A 179 -21.01 22.26 -1.57
N ALA A 180 -21.08 20.97 -1.94
CA ALA A 180 -21.18 19.88 -0.96
C ALA A 180 -19.90 19.07 -0.76
N THR A 181 -19.17 18.79 -1.84
CA THR A 181 -17.89 18.06 -1.79
C THR A 181 -16.98 18.54 -2.91
N PRO A 182 -15.68 18.77 -2.70
CA PRO A 182 -14.76 19.04 -3.79
C PRO A 182 -14.70 17.86 -4.77
N TYR A 183 -14.67 18.15 -6.07
CA TYR A 183 -14.41 17.14 -7.07
C TYR A 183 -13.02 16.53 -6.83
N CYS A 184 -12.96 15.20 -6.82
CA CYS A 184 -11.75 14.43 -6.68
C CYS A 184 -11.67 13.37 -7.78
N TYR A 185 -10.50 13.30 -8.38
CA TYR A 185 -10.09 12.25 -9.29
C TYR A 185 -8.64 11.90 -8.97
N LYS A 186 -8.38 10.62 -8.72
CA LYS A 186 -7.02 10.15 -8.42
C LYS A 186 -6.78 8.78 -9.03
N ILE A 187 -5.60 8.61 -9.61
CA ILE A 187 -5.02 7.31 -9.90
C ILE A 187 -4.15 6.94 -8.69
N VAL A 188 -4.52 5.85 -8.02
CA VAL A 188 -3.77 5.30 -6.89
C VAL A 188 -2.78 4.28 -7.41
N LYS A 189 -1.55 4.34 -6.89
CA LYS A 189 -0.46 3.39 -7.12
C LYS A 189 0.24 3.15 -5.80
N GLU A 190 0.09 1.94 -5.26
CA GLU A 190 0.58 1.58 -3.93
C GLU A 190 1.10 0.15 -3.94
N VAL A 191 1.93 -0.20 -2.97
CA VAL A 191 2.52 -1.53 -2.83
C VAL A 191 2.09 -2.10 -1.48
N ALA A 192 1.33 -3.19 -1.49
CA ALA A 192 0.96 -3.91 -0.27
C ALA A 192 1.89 -5.11 -0.07
N VAL A 193 2.47 -5.25 1.12
CA VAL A 193 3.36 -6.37 1.49
C VAL A 193 2.74 -7.16 2.64
N LYS A 194 2.50 -8.46 2.44
CA LYS A 194 1.91 -9.37 3.44
C LYS A 194 2.87 -9.51 4.63
N GLN A 195 2.30 -9.56 5.82
CA GLN A 195 3.02 -9.78 7.07
C GLN A 195 2.79 -11.23 7.52
N HIS A 196 3.84 -11.87 8.04
CA HIS A 196 3.79 -13.23 8.62
C HIS A 196 3.81 -13.16 10.15
#